data_AF-A0A7X8HIQ4-F1
#
_entry.id   AF-A0A7X8HIQ4-F1
#
_cell.length_a   1.000
_cell.length_b   1.000
_cell.length_c   1.000
_cell.angle_alpha   90.00
_cell.angle_beta   90.00
_cell.angle_gamma   90.00
#
_symmetry.space_group_name_H-M   'P 1'
#
loop_
_entity.id
_entity.type
_entity.pdbx_description
1 polymer ?
#
loop_
_entity_poly.entity_id
_entity_poly.type
_entity_poly.pdbx_seq_one_letter_code
_entity_poly.pdbx_strand_id
1 'polypeptide(L)' 'EQQQPPRKGIFRPKLRYAHQGGQNPPIVVVHGSGLEAVSDSYKRYLEGRIRETFDLEGTPLRVELKSSRNPYVQEK' A
#
# COMPACT_ATOMS: atom_id res chain seq x y z
N GLU A 1 -18.81 -4.20 1.09
CA GLU A 1 -17.94 -4.44 2.27
C GLU A 1 -16.49 -4.07 1.95
N GLN A 2 -15.73 -3.58 2.95
CA GLN A 2 -14.30 -3.30 2.81
C GLN A 2 -13.49 -4.49 3.35
N GLN A 3 -12.54 -4.98 2.56
CA GLN A 3 -11.75 -6.16 2.90
C GLN A 3 -10.56 -5.77 3.78
N GLN A 4 -10.41 -6.43 4.93
CA GLN A 4 -9.24 -6.24 5.79
C GLN A 4 -7.99 -6.92 5.19
N PRO A 5 -6.78 -6.38 5.44
CA PRO A 5 -5.55 -7.02 4.98
C PRO A 5 -5.42 -8.42 5.59
N PRO A 6 -4.99 -9.42 4.79
CA PRO A 6 -4.78 -10.76 5.30
C PRO A 6 -3.70 -10.76 6.38
N ARG A 7 -3.82 -11.68 7.35
CA ARG A 7 -2.78 -11.88 8.35
C ARG A 7 -1.62 -12.66 7.71
N LYS A 8 -0.39 -12.36 8.12
CA LYS A 8 0.79 -13.18 7.79
C LYS A 8 1.43 -13.62 9.09
N GLY A 9 1.27 -14.90 9.42
CA GLY A 9 1.65 -15.44 10.72
C GLY A 9 0.85 -14.80 11.86
N ILE A 10 1.54 -14.34 12.90
CA ILE A 10 0.93 -13.85 14.14
C ILE A 10 0.34 -12.44 13.98
N PHE A 11 0.92 -11.61 13.10
CA PHE A 11 0.54 -10.20 12.95
C PHE A 11 -0.24 -9.91 11.67
N ARG A 12 -0.97 -8.78 11.68
CA ARG A 12 -1.65 -8.21 10.52
C ARG A 12 -0.93 -6.94 10.09
N PRO A 13 -0.63 -6.76 8.80
CA PRO A 13 -0.12 -5.49 8.28
C PRO A 13 -1.05 -4.33 8.65
N LYS A 14 -0.49 -3.22 9.10
CA LYS A 14 -1.28 -2.02 9.45
C LYS A 14 -0.95 -0.89 8.48
N LEU A 15 -1.90 -0.58 7.61
CA LEU A 15 -1.88 0.59 6.74
C LEU A 15 -2.32 1.80 7.59
N ARG A 16 -1.52 2.86 7.64
CA ARG A 16 -1.75 4.01 8.53
C ARG A 16 -2.19 5.26 7.79
N TYR A 17 -1.47 5.63 6.76
CA TYR A 17 -1.80 6.80 5.93
C TYR A 17 -1.32 6.59 4.50
N ALA A 18 -1.87 7.36 3.57
CA ALA A 18 -1.47 7.34 2.17
C ALA A 18 -1.33 8.77 1.65
N HIS A 19 -0.45 8.96 0.68
CA HIS A 19 -0.29 10.24 -0.02
C HIS A 19 0.00 10.00 -1.50
N GLN A 20 -0.21 11.04 -2.32
CA GLN A 20 0.16 11.02 -3.72
C GLN A 20 1.68 11.16 -3.86
N GLY A 21 2.34 10.13 -4.40
CA GLY A 21 3.78 10.11 -4.66
C GLY A 21 4.15 10.65 -6.04
N GLY A 22 3.21 10.68 -6.98
CA GLY A 22 3.43 11.13 -8.36
C GLY A 22 2.12 11.25 -9.14
N GLN A 23 2.15 11.98 -10.26
CA GLN A 23 0.94 12.28 -11.04
C GLN A 23 0.89 11.58 -12.40
N ASN A 24 2.02 11.34 -13.07
CA ASN A 24 2.04 10.74 -14.41
C ASN A 24 3.09 9.61 -14.51
N PRO A 25 2.71 8.34 -14.27
CA PRO A 25 1.38 7.86 -13.86
C PRO A 25 1.05 8.20 -12.39
N PRO A 26 -0.22 8.21 -11.95
CA PRO A 26 -0.58 8.40 -10.55
C PRO A 26 0.04 7.32 -9.67
N ILE A 27 0.74 7.76 -8.62
CA ILE A 27 1.34 6.88 -7.61
C ILE A 27 0.72 7.21 -6.27
N VAL A 28 0.20 6.19 -5.57
CA VAL A 28 -0.24 6.31 -4.19
C VAL A 28 0.70 5.52 -3.30
N VAL A 29 1.37 6.23 -2.41
CA VAL A 29 2.30 5.63 -1.45
C VAL A 29 1.58 5.45 -0.13
N VAL A 30 1.44 4.19 0.28
CA VAL A 30 0.81 3.81 1.54
C VAL A 30 1.88 3.49 2.57
N HIS A 31 1.79 4.15 3.71
CA HIS A 31 2.71 3.99 4.83
C HIS A 31 2.09 3.18 5.95
N GLY A 32 2.93 2.42 6.64
CA GLY A 32 2.44 1.51 7.67
C GLY A 32 3.53 0.70 8.35
N SER A 33 3.10 -0.37 9.01
CA SER A 33 3.98 -1.31 9.70
C SER A 33 3.72 -2.74 9.21
N GLY A 34 4.80 -3.47 8.92
CA GLY A 34 4.73 -4.83 8.42
C GLY A 34 4.12 -4.92 7.03
N LEU A 35 4.38 -3.93 6.17
CA LEU A 35 3.77 -3.90 4.83
C LEU A 35 4.42 -4.91 3.87
N GLU A 36 5.60 -5.43 4.19
CA GLU A 36 6.28 -6.54 3.51
C GLU A 36 5.46 -7.84 3.56
N ALA A 37 4.51 -7.90 4.50
CA ALA A 37 3.60 -9.01 4.65
C ALA A 37 2.29 -8.87 3.84
N VAL A 38 2.07 -7.73 3.17
CA VAL A 38 0.91 -7.55 2.29
C VAL A 38 1.11 -8.37 1.03
N SER A 39 0.11 -9.17 0.66
CA SER A 39 0.14 -9.95 -0.57
C SER A 39 -0.08 -9.06 -1.81
N ASP A 40 0.45 -9.48 -2.95
CA ASP A 40 0.19 -8.80 -4.22
C ASP A 40 -1.29 -8.75 -4.57
N SER A 41 -2.07 -9.77 -4.17
CA SER A 41 -3.52 -9.78 -4.34
C SER A 41 -4.19 -8.64 -3.57
N TYR A 42 -3.78 -8.38 -2.34
CA TYR A 42 -4.33 -7.29 -1.54
C TYR A 42 -3.86 -5.92 -2.05
N LYS A 43 -2.62 -5.85 -2.55
CA LYS A 43 -2.11 -4.65 -3.25
C LYS A 43 -2.96 -4.31 -4.47
N ARG A 44 -3.29 -5.30 -5.32
CA ARG A 44 -4.19 -5.13 -6.47
C ARG A 44 -5.61 -4.74 -6.06
N TYR A 45 -6.11 -5.28 -4.95
CA TYR A 45 -7.37 -4.85 -4.37
C TYR A 45 -7.34 -3.36 -4.02
N LEU A 46 -6.31 -2.88 -3.33
CA LEU A 46 -6.16 -1.44 -3.03
C LEU A 46 -6.07 -0.58 -4.31
N GLU A 47 -5.32 -1.02 -5.31
CA GLU A 47 -5.25 -0.35 -6.62
C GLU A 47 -6.64 -0.23 -7.28
N GLY A 48 -7.41 -1.33 -7.29
CA GLY A 48 -8.79 -1.33 -7.77
C GLY A 48 -9.67 -0.31 -7.05
N ARG A 49 -9.65 -0.36 -5.72
CA ARG A 49 -10.48 0.52 -4.88
C ARG A 49 -10.13 2.00 -5.03
N ILE A 50 -8.84 2.34 -5.07
CA ILE A 50 -8.41 3.73 -5.26
C ILE A 50 -8.80 4.20 -6.66
N ARG A 51 -8.61 3.38 -7.69
CA ARG A 51 -9.01 3.71 -9.06
C ARG A 51 -10.51 4.00 -9.16
N GLU A 52 -11.34 3.14 -8.57
CA GLU A 52 -12.80 3.29 -8.53
C GLU A 52 -13.27 4.47 -7.69
N THR A 53 -12.55 4.83 -6.63
CA THR A 53 -12.97 5.92 -5.72
C THR A 53 -12.66 7.31 -6.29
N PHE A 54 -11.65 7.40 -7.14
CA PHE A 54 -11.19 8.67 -7.74
C PHE A 54 -11.43 8.74 -9.26
N ASP A 55 -12.22 7.81 -9.82
CA ASP A 55 -12.56 7.73 -11.24
C ASP A 55 -11.35 7.85 -12.18
N LEU A 56 -10.26 7.15 -11.82
CA LEU A 56 -8.99 7.20 -12.57
C LEU A 56 -9.05 6.27 -13.77
N GLU A 57 -9.67 6.73 -14.86
CA GLU A 57 -9.73 6.03 -16.13
C GLU A 57 -8.55 6.40 -17.05
N GLY A 58 -8.10 5.46 -17.89
CA GLY A 58 -7.09 5.72 -18.93
C GLY A 58 -5.63 5.82 -18.46
N THR A 59 -5.36 5.80 -17.15
CA THR A 59 -3.98 5.75 -16.61
C THR A 59 -3.76 4.56 -15.68
N PRO A 60 -2.61 3.87 -15.77
CA PRO A 60 -2.27 2.86 -14.77
C PRO A 60 -2.03 3.53 -13.42
N LEU A 61 -2.75 3.11 -12.38
CA LEU A 61 -2.48 3.50 -11.00
C LEU A 61 -1.42 2.57 -10.40
N ARG A 62 -0.41 3.14 -9.74
CA ARG A 62 0.59 2.37 -8.99
C ARG A 62 0.41 2.58 -7.50
N VAL A 63 0.33 1.49 -6.74
CA VAL A 63 0.42 1.55 -5.27
C VAL A 63 1.83 1.16 -4.84
N GLU A 64 2.44 1.96 -3.97
CA GLU A 64 3.70 1.64 -3.32
C GLU A 64 3.47 1.47 -1.82
N LEU A 65 4.11 0.46 -1.23
CA LEU A 65 4.02 0.19 0.19
C LEU A 65 5.34 0.54 0.85
N LYS A 66 5.33 1.51 1.76
CA LYS A 66 6.52 1.92 2.52
C LYS A 66 6.34 1.61 4.00
N SER A 67 7.04 0.58 4.47
CA SER A 67 7.17 0.34 5.90
C SER A 67 8.08 1.38 6.54
N SER A 68 7.78 1.73 7.79
CA SER A 68 8.70 2.50 8.60
C SER A 68 9.99 1.71 8.85
N ARG A 69 11.13 2.27 8.44
CA ARG A 69 12.45 1.73 8.75
C ARG A 69 12.88 2.23 10.14
N ASN A 70 13.43 1.33 10.95
CA ASN A 70 14.04 1.73 12.22
C ASN A 70 15.41 2.39 11.94
N PRO A 71 15.62 3.68 12.28
CA PRO A 71 16.88 4.38 12.00
C PRO A 71 18.07 3.89 12.84
N TYR A 72 17.83 3.14 13.92
CA TYR A 72 18.87 2.65 14.82
C TYR A 72 19.43 1.27 14.43
N VAL A 73 18.81 0.61 13.45
CA VAL A 73 19.30 -0.67 12.94
C VAL A 73 20.31 -0.39 11.83
N GLN A 74 21.59 -0.63 12.11
CA GLN A 74 22.61 -0.67 11.07
C GLN A 74 22.30 -1.85 10.14
N GLU A 75 22.17 -1.58 8.85
CA GLU A 75 22.17 -2.63 7.82
C GLU A 75 23.56 -3.29 7.86
N LYS A 76 23.61 -4.57 8.23
CA LYS A 76 24.83 -5.39 8.18
C LYS A 76 25.11 -5.81 6.74
#